data_AF-A0A8B6FZM0-F1
#
_entry.id   AF-A0A8B6FZM0-F1
#
_cell.length_a   1.000
_cell.length_b   1.000
_cell.length_c   1.000
_cell.angle_alpha   90.00
_cell.angle_beta   90.00
_cell.angle_gamma   90.00
#
_symmetry.space_group_name_H-M   'P 1'
#
loop_
_entity.id
_entity.type
_entity.pdbx_description
1 polymer ?
#
loop_
_entity_poly.entity_id
_entity_poly.type
_entity_poly.pdbx_seq_one_letter_code
_entity_poly.pdbx_strand_id
1 'polypeptide(L)'
;MTHQWNPLQYLKSESDDKLALILLNQPLPTDRKLFTVLWSKALLKVAVDGGANHLYNTHIHNREKYLPDLITGDFDSIQHEVKSYYEEQNVEIVETPDQNFTDFTKALKVASDKIKEKEIKCIIVLGSFGDRLDHMFANINSLYEASEITDAQIILVSDDTVAFLLQPGHHSISVDPRACGEWCGLIPVGEPCNSVTTTGLKWNLDKQRLKFGDLISSSNTLESESTDIVTVEIDAALLWTMVGCTVCLGLLLALPIAMIVIGSMYIHDCPAERYIPIYLIVAGSVGIIANLMGLGKKAKNRNEPEEEQQENVKGNPLDYIINCFLLAWFIAGNVWVYRTHGHFSTHPTHTDFCHPTVYWFAFWVITSTYILIGVICLFVCVIGCFAAFTSD
;
A
#
# COMPACT_ATOMS: atom_id res chain seq x y z
N MET A 1 -28.31 17.82 -1.81
CA MET A 1 -27.92 16.66 -2.65
C MET A 1 -26.76 15.99 -1.94
N THR A 2 -26.74 14.67 -1.80
CA THR A 2 -25.69 13.95 -1.07
C THR A 2 -24.65 13.42 -2.04
N HIS A 3 -23.38 13.79 -1.86
CA HIS A 3 -22.25 13.34 -2.67
C HIS A 3 -21.81 11.92 -2.22
N GLN A 4 -21.74 10.98 -3.16
CA GLN A 4 -21.38 9.59 -2.88
C GLN A 4 -19.89 9.37 -3.16
N TRP A 5 -19.20 8.72 -2.24
CA TRP A 5 -17.79 8.34 -2.36
C TRP A 5 -17.66 6.84 -2.17
N ASN A 6 -17.10 6.13 -3.16
CA ASN A 6 -16.81 4.71 -3.06
C ASN A 6 -15.36 4.42 -3.45
N PRO A 7 -14.39 4.89 -2.64
CA PRO A 7 -12.96 4.81 -3.01
C PRO A 7 -12.51 3.37 -3.24
N LEU A 8 -13.06 2.41 -2.47
CA LEU A 8 -12.70 1.00 -2.56
C LEU A 8 -13.17 0.30 -3.83
N GLN A 9 -14.27 0.77 -4.45
CA GLN A 9 -14.77 0.18 -5.68
C GLN A 9 -13.74 0.28 -6.82
N TYR A 10 -13.04 1.42 -6.91
CA TYR A 10 -12.03 1.64 -7.93
C TYR A 10 -10.80 0.72 -7.76
N LEU A 11 -10.54 0.27 -6.54
CA LEU A 11 -9.43 -0.63 -6.21
C LEU A 11 -9.75 -2.12 -6.47
N LYS A 12 -11.02 -2.48 -6.70
CA LYS A 12 -11.43 -3.87 -7.02
C LYS A 12 -11.17 -4.21 -8.48
N SER A 13 -10.75 -5.45 -8.74
CA SER A 13 -10.42 -5.95 -10.09
C SER A 13 -11.63 -6.07 -11.01
N GLU A 14 -12.82 -6.33 -10.47
CA GLU A 14 -14.04 -6.65 -11.24
C GLU A 14 -14.90 -5.43 -11.63
N SER A 15 -14.42 -4.20 -11.41
CA SER A 15 -15.22 -3.00 -11.67
C SER A 15 -14.99 -2.44 -13.08
N ASP A 16 -16.07 -2.14 -13.82
CA ASP A 16 -16.07 -1.50 -15.15
C ASP A 16 -15.90 0.04 -15.10
N ASP A 17 -15.34 0.57 -14.01
CA ASP A 17 -15.26 2.01 -13.79
C ASP A 17 -14.29 2.71 -14.75
N LYS A 18 -14.77 3.79 -15.38
CA LYS A 18 -13.97 4.71 -16.19
C LYS A 18 -13.07 5.57 -15.30
N LEU A 19 -11.78 5.23 -15.21
CA LEU A 19 -10.80 5.95 -14.38
C LEU A 19 -9.60 6.48 -15.18
N ALA A 20 -9.00 7.56 -14.69
CA ALA A 20 -7.66 7.99 -15.05
C ALA A 20 -6.67 7.60 -13.95
N LEU A 21 -5.42 7.32 -14.34
CA LEU A 21 -4.31 7.07 -13.44
C LEU A 21 -3.24 8.14 -13.66
N ILE A 22 -2.92 8.89 -12.62
CA ILE A 22 -1.84 9.90 -12.64
C ILE A 22 -0.71 9.42 -11.74
N LEU A 23 0.51 9.37 -12.26
CA LEU A 23 1.72 8.96 -11.55
C LEU A 23 2.58 10.18 -11.28
N LEU A 24 2.72 10.56 -10.01
CA LEU A 24 3.60 11.66 -9.58
C LEU A 24 5.04 11.16 -9.36
N ASN A 25 5.97 12.09 -9.13
CA ASN A 25 7.38 11.80 -8.88
C ASN A 25 7.63 11.21 -7.47
N GLN A 26 7.13 9.98 -7.25
CA GLN A 26 7.41 9.15 -6.08
C GLN A 26 7.39 7.67 -6.47
N PRO A 27 8.04 6.78 -5.68
CA PRO A 27 7.99 5.35 -5.91
C PRO A 27 6.56 4.81 -6.04
N LEU A 28 6.35 3.91 -6.99
CA LEU A 28 5.08 3.21 -7.14
C LEU A 28 4.74 2.38 -5.89
N PRO A 29 3.45 2.12 -5.60
CA PRO A 29 3.04 1.32 -4.45
C PRO A 29 3.80 -0.01 -4.35
N THR A 30 4.14 -0.43 -3.12
CA THR A 30 4.78 -1.71 -2.85
C THR A 30 3.93 -2.87 -3.36
N ASP A 31 2.60 -2.74 -3.27
CA ASP A 31 1.68 -3.72 -3.84
C ASP A 31 1.62 -3.60 -5.37
N ARG A 32 2.44 -4.42 -6.05
CA ARG A 32 2.46 -4.52 -7.50
C ARG A 32 1.11 -4.96 -8.10
N LYS A 33 0.27 -5.67 -7.34
CA LYS A 33 -1.06 -6.07 -7.83
C LYS A 33 -1.97 -4.86 -7.93
N LEU A 34 -1.96 -3.99 -6.92
CA LEU A 34 -2.72 -2.75 -6.94
C LEU A 34 -2.36 -1.90 -8.17
N PHE A 35 -1.06 -1.66 -8.39
CA PHE A 35 -0.61 -0.92 -9.57
C PHE A 35 -1.08 -1.59 -10.87
N THR A 36 -0.91 -2.91 -11.01
CA THR A 36 -1.28 -3.64 -12.23
C THR A 36 -2.78 -3.55 -12.52
N VAL A 37 -3.62 -3.67 -11.48
CA VAL A 37 -5.09 -3.56 -11.59
C VAL A 37 -5.49 -2.14 -11.99
N LEU A 38 -4.92 -1.12 -11.35
CA LEU A 38 -5.20 0.28 -11.69
C LEU A 38 -4.74 0.60 -13.11
N TRP A 39 -3.56 0.14 -13.50
CA TRP A 39 -2.99 0.34 -14.83
C TRP A 39 -3.85 -0.27 -15.93
N SER A 40 -4.30 -1.52 -15.75
CA SER A 40 -5.12 -2.22 -16.75
C SER A 40 -6.51 -1.61 -16.89
N LYS A 41 -7.07 -1.05 -15.81
CA LYS A 41 -8.40 -0.42 -15.81
C LYS A 41 -8.39 1.03 -16.31
N ALA A 42 -7.26 1.73 -16.17
CA ALA A 42 -7.18 3.14 -16.52
C ALA A 42 -7.44 3.37 -18.01
N LEU A 43 -8.40 4.24 -18.32
CA LEU A 43 -8.67 4.71 -19.69
C LEU A 43 -7.67 5.78 -20.12
N LEU A 44 -7.07 6.47 -19.16
CA LEU A 44 -6.04 7.48 -19.37
C LEU A 44 -4.94 7.28 -18.34
N LYS A 45 -3.69 7.14 -18.78
CA LYS A 45 -2.50 7.02 -17.93
C LYS A 45 -1.60 8.23 -18.17
N VAL A 46 -1.32 8.98 -17.12
CA VAL A 46 -0.49 10.18 -17.16
C VAL A 46 0.69 9.98 -16.23
N ALA A 47 1.91 10.20 -16.71
CA ALA A 47 3.08 10.30 -15.84
C ALA A 47 3.51 11.77 -15.74
N VAL A 48 3.80 12.21 -14.53
CA VAL A 48 4.13 13.61 -14.24
C VAL A 48 5.61 13.71 -13.94
N ASP A 49 6.34 14.31 -14.87
CA ASP A 49 7.79 14.55 -14.81
C ASP A 49 8.58 13.31 -14.37
N GLY A 50 9.26 13.37 -13.22
CA GLY A 50 10.01 12.23 -12.64
C GLY A 50 9.15 11.01 -12.32
N GLY A 51 7.82 11.12 -12.28
CA GLY A 51 6.90 9.98 -12.25
C GLY A 51 7.14 8.99 -13.42
N ALA A 52 7.61 9.49 -14.56
CA ALA A 52 8.02 8.65 -15.68
C ALA A 52 9.28 7.82 -15.38
N ASN A 53 10.22 8.34 -14.57
CA ASN A 53 11.41 7.60 -14.14
C ASN A 53 10.99 6.36 -13.34
N HIS A 54 10.04 6.51 -12.40
CA HIS A 54 9.56 5.40 -11.59
C HIS A 54 8.87 4.33 -12.43
N LEU A 55 8.07 4.73 -13.42
CA LEU A 55 7.42 3.81 -14.35
C LEU A 55 8.46 3.01 -15.16
N TYR A 56 9.45 3.72 -15.71
CA TYR A 56 10.53 3.17 -16.53
C TYR A 56 11.46 2.21 -15.77
N ASN A 57 11.84 2.57 -14.55
CA ASN A 57 12.78 1.81 -13.72
C ASN A 57 12.13 0.57 -13.09
N THR A 58 10.85 0.65 -12.73
CA THR A 58 10.15 -0.48 -12.09
C THR A 58 9.93 -1.66 -13.04
N HIS A 59 9.77 -1.39 -14.33
CA HIS A 59 9.39 -2.38 -15.34
C HIS A 59 10.50 -2.69 -16.35
N ILE A 60 11.77 -2.68 -15.90
CA ILE A 60 12.96 -2.83 -16.76
C ILE A 60 12.90 -3.99 -17.77
N HIS A 61 12.18 -5.07 -17.45
CA HIS A 61 12.07 -6.26 -18.29
C HIS A 61 10.87 -6.27 -19.25
N ASN A 62 9.89 -5.37 -19.11
CA ASN A 62 8.65 -5.34 -19.90
C ASN A 62 8.15 -3.89 -20.09
N ARG A 63 9.05 -2.94 -20.42
CA ARG A 63 8.72 -1.50 -20.45
C ARG A 63 7.67 -1.17 -21.50
N GLU A 64 7.69 -1.88 -22.63
CA GLU A 64 6.74 -1.78 -23.73
C GLU A 64 5.29 -2.09 -23.34
N LYS A 65 5.06 -2.78 -22.22
CA LYS A 65 3.72 -3.01 -21.68
C LYS A 65 3.18 -1.82 -20.86
N TYR A 66 4.07 -0.94 -20.40
CA TYR A 66 3.76 0.14 -19.48
C TYR A 66 4.09 1.50 -20.11
N LEU A 67 3.41 1.79 -21.22
CA LEU A 67 3.46 3.07 -21.90
C LEU A 67 2.31 3.97 -21.39
N PRO A 68 2.60 5.14 -20.80
CA PRO A 68 1.56 6.10 -20.45
C PRO A 68 0.99 6.71 -21.74
N ASP A 69 -0.24 7.24 -21.68
CA ASP A 69 -0.84 7.98 -22.79
C ASP A 69 -0.24 9.39 -22.92
N LEU A 70 0.22 9.95 -21.80
CA LEU A 70 0.71 11.32 -21.69
C LEU A 70 1.83 11.42 -20.65
N ILE A 71 2.88 12.19 -20.97
CA ILE A 71 3.90 12.66 -20.02
C ILE A 71 3.86 14.19 -19.98
N THR A 72 3.80 14.77 -18.79
CA THR A 72 3.70 16.23 -18.59
C THR A 72 4.58 16.67 -17.42
N GLY A 73 5.15 17.87 -17.51
CA GLY A 73 6.03 18.44 -16.49
C GLY A 73 6.85 19.58 -17.08
N ASP A 74 7.62 20.30 -16.26
CA ASP A 74 8.68 21.18 -16.76
C ASP A 74 9.99 20.43 -17.08
N PHE A 75 10.02 19.13 -16.78
CA PHE A 75 11.07 18.17 -17.15
C PHE A 75 12.40 18.44 -16.46
N ASP A 76 12.35 18.96 -15.23
CA ASP A 76 13.53 19.14 -14.38
C ASP A 76 13.92 17.85 -13.62
N SER A 77 12.99 16.90 -13.52
CA SER A 77 13.13 15.67 -12.73
C SER A 77 13.27 14.41 -13.62
N ILE A 78 12.62 14.38 -14.78
CA ILE A 78 12.70 13.24 -15.72
C ILE A 78 14.12 13.10 -16.29
N GLN A 79 14.66 11.87 -16.26
CA GLN A 79 15.99 11.60 -16.82
C GLN A 79 15.94 11.66 -18.35
N HIS A 80 16.99 12.21 -18.98
CA HIS A 80 17.03 12.38 -20.44
C HIS A 80 16.80 11.06 -21.19
N GLU A 81 17.42 9.97 -20.75
CA GLU A 81 17.26 8.63 -21.35
C GLU A 81 15.83 8.09 -21.22
N VAL A 82 15.14 8.42 -20.12
CA VAL A 82 13.75 8.03 -19.88
C VAL A 82 12.81 8.81 -20.80
N LYS A 83 13.02 10.12 -20.90
CA LYS A 83 12.25 10.99 -21.81
C LYS A 83 12.41 10.53 -23.25
N SER A 84 13.65 10.35 -23.73
CA SER A 84 13.93 9.91 -25.09
C SER A 84 13.36 8.52 -25.40
N TYR A 85 13.40 7.59 -24.44
CA TYR A 85 12.72 6.30 -24.61
C TYR A 85 11.22 6.45 -24.88
N TYR A 86 10.51 7.25 -24.09
CA TYR A 86 9.07 7.43 -24.28
C TYR A 86 8.73 8.22 -25.55
N GLU A 87 9.58 9.16 -25.98
CA GLU A 87 9.46 9.83 -27.29
C GLU A 87 9.57 8.80 -28.43
N GLU A 88 10.54 7.89 -28.39
CA GLU A 88 10.70 6.82 -29.37
C GLU A 88 9.51 5.85 -29.41
N GLN A 89 8.82 5.66 -28.29
CA GLN A 89 7.60 4.87 -28.19
C GLN A 89 6.33 5.63 -28.65
N ASN A 90 6.46 6.86 -29.16
CA ASN A 90 5.37 7.75 -29.58
C ASN A 90 4.40 8.12 -28.46
N VAL A 91 4.88 8.21 -27.22
CA VAL A 91 4.10 8.76 -26.10
C VAL A 91 3.95 10.27 -26.30
N GLU A 92 2.76 10.80 -26.03
CA GLU A 92 2.51 12.25 -26.07
C GLU A 92 3.26 12.94 -24.91
N ILE A 93 4.13 13.90 -25.22
CA ILE A 93 4.90 14.65 -24.23
C ILE A 93 4.53 16.13 -24.31
N VAL A 94 4.08 16.69 -23.19
CA VAL A 94 3.62 18.09 -23.08
C VAL A 94 4.43 18.82 -22.01
N GLU A 95 5.27 19.76 -22.45
CA GLU A 95 6.03 20.62 -21.55
C GLU A 95 5.12 21.67 -20.89
N THR A 96 5.26 21.83 -19.58
CA THR A 96 4.47 22.76 -18.77
C THR A 96 5.38 23.65 -17.93
N PRO A 97 6.01 24.70 -18.53
CA PRO A 97 7.05 25.49 -17.89
C PRO A 97 6.55 26.48 -16.82
N ASP A 98 5.23 26.56 -16.59
CA ASP A 98 4.64 27.46 -15.59
C ASP A 98 5.12 27.11 -14.18
N GLN A 99 5.67 28.11 -13.49
CA GLN A 99 6.23 28.00 -12.14
C GLN A 99 5.25 28.44 -11.05
N ASN A 100 4.05 28.93 -11.40
CA ASN A 100 3.03 29.32 -10.43
C ASN A 100 2.15 28.16 -9.99
N PHE A 101 2.20 27.03 -10.71
CA PHE A 101 1.42 25.83 -10.42
C PHE A 101 2.33 24.62 -10.28
N THR A 102 1.93 23.69 -9.43
CA THR A 102 2.59 22.39 -9.25
C THR A 102 2.46 21.55 -10.51
N ASP A 103 3.38 20.61 -10.75
CA ASP A 103 3.25 19.70 -11.90
C ASP A 103 1.99 18.85 -11.82
N PHE A 104 1.50 18.54 -10.62
CA PHE A 104 0.22 17.85 -10.46
C PHE A 104 -0.96 18.72 -10.95
N THR A 105 -1.04 20.00 -10.55
CA THR A 105 -2.09 20.90 -11.05
C THR A 105 -1.97 21.10 -12.57
N LYS A 106 -0.75 21.27 -13.09
CA LYS A 106 -0.50 21.41 -14.55
C LYS A 106 -0.94 20.14 -15.29
N ALA A 107 -0.62 18.95 -14.78
CA ALA A 107 -1.03 17.68 -15.36
C ALA A 107 -2.56 17.53 -15.39
N LEU A 108 -3.28 17.95 -14.34
CA LEU A 108 -4.74 17.98 -14.35
C LEU A 108 -5.30 18.88 -15.44
N LYS A 109 -4.71 20.08 -15.64
CA LYS A 109 -5.12 21.00 -16.70
C LYS A 109 -4.91 20.40 -18.09
N VAL A 110 -3.73 19.83 -18.35
CA VAL A 110 -3.41 19.18 -19.64
C VAL A 110 -4.31 17.97 -19.90
N ALA A 111 -4.57 17.15 -18.87
CA ALA A 111 -5.40 15.96 -19.01
C ALA A 111 -6.91 16.26 -19.07
N SER A 112 -7.35 17.48 -18.73
CA SER A 112 -8.77 17.81 -18.52
C SER A 112 -9.66 17.53 -19.74
N ASP A 113 -9.20 17.87 -20.95
CA ASP A 113 -9.95 17.62 -22.17
C ASP A 113 -10.10 16.11 -22.44
N LYS A 114 -9.01 15.33 -22.26
CA LYS A 114 -9.03 13.86 -22.41
C LYS A 114 -9.89 13.20 -21.34
N ILE A 115 -9.92 13.74 -20.12
CA ILE A 115 -10.78 13.29 -19.01
C ILE A 115 -12.26 13.47 -19.39
N LYS A 116 -12.62 14.64 -19.92
CA LYS A 116 -13.99 14.94 -20.37
C LYS A 116 -14.39 14.08 -21.57
N GLU A 117 -13.55 13.97 -22.59
CA GLU A 117 -13.80 13.16 -23.79
C GLU A 117 -14.04 11.69 -23.45
N LYS A 118 -13.24 11.12 -22.55
CA LYS A 118 -13.35 9.72 -22.12
C LYS A 118 -14.43 9.51 -21.05
N GLU A 119 -15.13 10.56 -20.63
CA GLU A 119 -16.13 10.55 -19.55
C GLU A 119 -15.60 9.92 -18.25
N ILE A 120 -14.36 10.25 -17.90
CA ILE A 120 -13.71 9.70 -16.71
C ILE A 120 -14.35 10.31 -15.45
N LYS A 121 -14.79 9.43 -14.54
CA LYS A 121 -15.48 9.85 -13.31
C LYS A 121 -14.56 9.93 -12.10
N CYS A 122 -13.43 9.21 -12.14
CA CYS A 122 -12.48 9.14 -11.05
C CYS A 122 -11.04 9.23 -11.57
N ILE A 123 -10.21 10.00 -10.88
CA ILE A 123 -8.78 10.13 -11.10
C ILE A 123 -8.08 9.54 -9.87
N ILE A 124 -7.39 8.43 -10.08
CA ILE A 124 -6.52 7.85 -9.05
C ILE A 124 -5.13 8.43 -9.23
N VAL A 125 -4.58 8.99 -8.16
CA VAL A 125 -3.26 9.60 -8.16
C VAL A 125 -2.35 8.76 -7.27
N LEU A 126 -1.25 8.27 -7.85
CA LEU A 126 -0.20 7.55 -7.13
C LEU A 126 1.00 8.47 -6.91
N GLY A 127 1.71 8.25 -5.81
CA GLY A 127 2.87 9.07 -5.47
C GLY A 127 2.53 10.43 -4.85
N SER A 128 1.32 10.57 -4.31
CA SER A 128 0.83 11.82 -3.73
C SER A 128 1.36 12.11 -2.32
N PHE A 129 1.74 11.06 -1.60
CA PHE A 129 2.29 11.12 -0.25
C PHE A 129 3.72 10.59 -0.29
N GLY A 130 4.68 11.44 0.08
CA GLY A 130 6.10 11.18 -0.08
C GLY A 130 6.94 11.87 1.00
N ASP A 131 8.16 12.22 0.62
CA ASP A 131 9.20 12.60 1.59
C ASP A 131 9.20 14.10 1.85
N ARG A 132 9.11 14.87 0.75
CA ARG A 132 9.04 16.33 0.79
C ARG A 132 7.67 16.79 1.27
N LEU A 133 7.64 17.31 2.50
CA LEU A 133 6.43 17.81 3.14
C LEU A 133 5.75 18.93 2.33
N ASP A 134 6.55 19.83 1.75
CA ASP A 134 6.08 20.89 0.88
C ASP A 134 5.37 20.32 -0.37
N HIS A 135 5.89 19.26 -0.97
CA HIS A 135 5.24 18.56 -2.08
C HIS A 135 3.92 17.90 -1.66
N MET A 136 3.86 17.32 -0.45
CA MET A 136 2.62 16.75 0.07
C MET A 136 1.53 17.82 0.20
N PHE A 137 1.85 18.98 0.79
CA PHE A 137 0.90 20.09 0.90
C PHE A 137 0.56 20.69 -0.46
N ALA A 138 1.50 20.75 -1.39
CA ALA A 138 1.27 21.15 -2.76
C ALA A 138 0.27 20.22 -3.47
N ASN A 139 0.39 18.91 -3.29
CA ASN A 139 -0.57 17.94 -3.82
C ASN A 139 -1.95 18.07 -3.18
N ILE A 140 -2.02 18.37 -1.89
CA ILE A 140 -3.29 18.68 -1.21
C ILE A 140 -3.88 19.96 -1.79
N ASN A 141 -3.08 21.01 -2.02
CA ASN A 141 -3.52 22.26 -2.64
C ASN A 141 -4.10 22.01 -4.04
N SER A 142 -3.49 21.14 -4.83
CA SER A 142 -4.02 20.74 -6.15
C SER A 142 -5.43 20.14 -6.06
N LEU A 143 -5.82 19.49 -4.95
CA LEU A 143 -7.21 19.03 -4.75
C LEU A 143 -8.19 20.19 -4.57
N TYR A 144 -7.77 21.30 -3.94
CA TYR A 144 -8.60 22.51 -3.81
C TYR A 144 -8.76 23.22 -5.16
N GLU A 145 -7.71 23.24 -5.98
CA GLU A 145 -7.75 23.82 -7.33
C GLU A 145 -8.52 22.93 -8.32
N ALA A 146 -8.55 21.62 -8.09
CA ALA A 146 -9.11 20.64 -9.02
C ALA A 146 -10.59 20.88 -9.36
N SER A 147 -11.39 21.44 -8.45
CA SER A 147 -12.81 21.71 -8.70
C SER A 147 -13.05 22.73 -9.81
N GLU A 148 -12.05 23.58 -10.13
CA GLU A 148 -12.12 24.50 -11.26
C GLU A 148 -11.69 23.84 -12.58
N ILE A 149 -11.06 22.67 -12.51
CA ILE A 149 -10.44 21.97 -13.64
C ILE A 149 -11.31 20.82 -14.14
N THR A 150 -11.86 20.02 -13.21
CA THR A 150 -12.59 18.78 -13.53
C THR A 150 -13.68 18.46 -12.51
N ASP A 151 -14.77 17.85 -12.99
CA ASP A 151 -15.85 17.30 -12.16
C ASP A 151 -15.55 15.88 -11.66
N ALA A 152 -14.47 15.26 -12.14
CA ALA A 152 -14.07 13.92 -11.73
C ALA A 152 -13.61 13.90 -10.25
N GLN A 153 -13.99 12.85 -9.53
CA GLN A 153 -13.49 12.61 -8.18
C GLN A 153 -11.99 12.35 -8.23
N ILE A 154 -11.21 12.97 -7.34
CA ILE A 154 -9.77 12.75 -7.25
C ILE A 154 -9.46 12.05 -5.94
N ILE A 155 -8.78 10.90 -6.04
CA ILE A 155 -8.39 10.08 -4.89
C ILE A 155 -6.88 9.90 -4.93
N LEU A 156 -6.23 10.39 -3.88
CA LEU A 156 -4.81 10.21 -3.63
C LEU A 156 -4.61 8.86 -2.94
N VAL A 157 -3.75 8.01 -3.50
CA VAL A 157 -3.52 6.65 -2.99
C VAL A 157 -2.02 6.41 -2.81
N SER A 158 -1.65 5.98 -1.61
CA SER A 158 -0.35 5.39 -1.27
C SER A 158 -0.52 3.99 -0.68
N ASP A 159 0.57 3.35 -0.29
CA ASP A 159 0.55 2.04 0.37
C ASP A 159 -0.35 2.02 1.62
N ASP A 160 -0.35 3.11 2.39
CA ASP A 160 -0.96 3.20 3.71
C ASP A 160 -2.04 4.27 3.84
N THR A 161 -2.28 5.06 2.80
CA THR A 161 -3.19 6.21 2.87
C THR A 161 -4.06 6.30 1.62
N VAL A 162 -5.35 6.48 1.85
CA VAL A 162 -6.32 6.93 0.84
C VAL A 162 -6.88 8.25 1.30
N ALA A 163 -6.85 9.27 0.45
CA ALA A 163 -7.34 10.59 0.80
C ALA A 163 -8.02 11.30 -0.38
N PHE A 164 -9.00 12.14 -0.06
CA PHE A 164 -9.74 12.93 -1.04
C PHE A 164 -10.40 14.13 -0.35
N LEU A 165 -10.68 15.18 -1.12
CA LEU A 165 -11.25 16.42 -0.61
C LEU A 165 -12.79 16.36 -0.64
N LEU A 166 -13.40 16.60 0.52
CA LEU A 166 -14.84 16.81 0.66
C LEU A 166 -15.13 18.30 0.51
N GLN A 167 -15.95 18.66 -0.47
CA GLN A 167 -16.45 20.03 -0.65
C GLN A 167 -17.60 20.35 0.32
N PRO A 168 -17.97 21.61 0.56
CA PRO A 168 -19.10 21.94 1.44
C PRO A 168 -20.39 21.22 1.01
N GLY A 169 -21.09 20.58 1.96
CA GLY A 169 -22.30 19.82 1.67
C GLY A 169 -22.44 18.54 2.49
N HIS A 170 -23.22 17.60 1.95
CA HIS A 170 -23.52 16.31 2.57
C HIS A 170 -22.84 15.20 1.79
N HIS A 171 -22.16 14.30 2.49
CA HIS A 171 -21.37 13.22 1.92
C HIS A 171 -21.76 11.88 2.52
N SER A 172 -21.68 10.84 1.70
CA SER A 172 -21.83 9.45 2.07
C SER A 172 -20.61 8.70 1.53
N ILE A 173 -19.80 8.17 2.43
CA ILE A 173 -18.52 7.52 2.14
C ILE A 173 -18.68 6.04 2.43
N SER A 174 -18.58 5.21 1.39
CA SER A 174 -18.57 3.76 1.54
C SER A 174 -17.20 3.30 2.04
N VAL A 175 -17.21 2.51 3.11
CA VAL A 175 -16.04 1.98 3.79
C VAL A 175 -16.19 0.47 3.96
N ASP A 176 -15.08 -0.26 4.02
CA ASP A 176 -15.08 -1.68 4.39
C ASP A 176 -13.99 -1.90 5.45
N PRO A 177 -14.35 -2.12 6.72
CA PRO A 177 -13.39 -2.35 7.81
C PRO A 177 -12.44 -3.51 7.56
N ARG A 178 -12.79 -4.45 6.67
CA ARG A 178 -11.96 -5.61 6.33
C ARG A 178 -10.97 -5.31 5.21
N ALA A 179 -11.24 -4.29 4.39
CA ALA A 179 -10.40 -3.88 3.28
C ALA A 179 -9.56 -2.64 3.59
N CYS A 180 -9.89 -1.90 4.66
CA CYS A 180 -9.20 -0.69 5.09
C CYS A 180 -8.60 -0.87 6.47
N GLY A 181 -7.56 -0.10 6.79
CA GLY A 181 -7.11 0.00 8.18
C GLY A 181 -8.17 0.64 9.08
N GLU A 182 -8.05 0.43 10.38
CA GLU A 182 -9.04 0.88 11.37
C GLU A 182 -9.18 2.41 11.43
N TRP A 183 -8.15 3.15 11.01
CA TRP A 183 -8.03 4.58 11.26
C TRP A 183 -8.50 5.44 10.08
N CYS A 184 -9.17 6.53 10.42
CA CYS A 184 -9.57 7.59 9.51
C CYS A 184 -9.46 8.97 10.18
N GLY A 185 -9.63 10.03 9.38
CA GLY A 185 -9.59 11.38 9.87
C GLY A 185 -10.20 12.42 8.94
N LEU A 186 -10.49 13.59 9.52
CA LEU A 186 -11.04 14.77 8.87
C LEU A 186 -10.15 15.97 9.21
N ILE A 187 -9.53 16.55 8.18
CA ILE A 187 -8.47 17.56 8.34
C ILE A 187 -8.88 18.87 7.64
N PRO A 188 -9.02 19.99 8.38
CA PRO A 188 -9.39 21.30 7.83
C PRO A 188 -8.16 22.05 7.29
N VAL A 189 -7.61 21.59 6.16
CA VAL A 189 -6.31 22.10 5.65
C VAL A 189 -6.42 23.55 5.17
N GLY A 190 -7.43 23.89 4.37
CA GLY A 190 -7.56 25.22 3.78
C GLY A 190 -8.06 26.27 4.77
N GLU A 191 -9.19 25.98 5.44
CA GLU A 191 -9.83 26.91 6.36
C GLU A 191 -10.57 26.18 7.50
N PRO A 192 -10.92 26.88 8.61
CA PRO A 192 -11.75 26.30 9.66
C PRO A 192 -13.13 25.89 9.15
N CYS A 193 -13.53 24.64 9.43
CA CYS A 193 -14.88 24.14 9.19
C CYS A 193 -15.70 24.32 10.48
N ASN A 194 -16.71 25.19 10.47
CA ASN A 194 -17.36 25.64 11.71
C ASN A 194 -18.48 24.70 12.17
N SER A 195 -19.02 23.90 11.27
CA SER A 195 -20.09 22.95 11.56
C SER A 195 -19.84 21.63 10.86
N VAL A 196 -19.28 20.68 11.59
CA VAL A 196 -19.06 19.30 11.16
C VAL A 196 -19.97 18.36 11.92
N THR A 197 -20.79 17.60 11.19
CA THR A 197 -21.62 16.53 11.75
C THR A 197 -21.30 15.22 11.04
N THR A 198 -21.10 14.13 11.80
CA THR A 198 -20.77 12.82 11.22
C THR A 198 -21.57 11.68 11.83
N THR A 199 -21.73 10.59 11.08
CA THR A 199 -22.25 9.31 11.58
C THR A 199 -21.38 8.15 11.11
N GLY A 200 -21.40 7.03 11.85
CA GLY A 200 -20.62 5.82 11.51
C GLY A 200 -19.17 5.84 12.00
N LEU A 201 -18.74 6.92 12.65
CA LEU A 201 -17.44 7.00 13.32
C LEU A 201 -17.57 6.67 14.81
N LYS A 202 -16.51 6.14 15.41
CA LYS A 202 -16.41 5.92 16.86
C LYS A 202 -16.51 7.22 17.63
N TRP A 203 -15.87 8.26 17.11
CA TRP A 203 -16.01 9.63 17.59
C TRP A 203 -16.76 10.46 16.55
N ASN A 204 -18.08 10.30 16.54
CA ASN A 204 -18.96 11.14 15.73
C ASN A 204 -18.91 12.60 16.21
N LEU A 205 -19.03 13.52 15.26
CA LEU A 205 -19.08 14.96 15.49
C LEU A 205 -20.54 15.41 15.41
N ASP A 206 -20.94 16.35 16.28
CA ASP A 206 -22.27 16.98 16.25
C ASP A 206 -22.10 18.51 16.24
N LYS A 207 -22.15 19.10 15.04
CA LYS A 207 -21.94 20.54 14.80
C LYS A 207 -20.67 21.08 15.45
N GLN A 208 -19.63 20.26 15.48
CA GLN A 208 -18.35 20.64 16.07
C GLN A 208 -17.50 21.39 15.04
N ARG A 209 -16.66 22.29 15.53
CA ARG A 209 -15.72 23.04 14.70
C ARG A 209 -14.41 22.27 14.57
N LEU A 210 -13.90 22.15 13.34
CA LEU A 210 -12.56 21.64 13.06
C LEU A 210 -11.65 22.77 12.58
N LYS A 211 -10.49 22.93 13.22
CA LYS A 211 -9.50 23.95 12.89
C LYS A 211 -8.09 23.56 13.38
N PHE A 212 -7.05 23.87 12.59
CA PHE A 212 -5.67 23.80 13.07
C PHE A 212 -5.41 24.72 14.27
N GLY A 213 -4.81 24.17 15.32
CA GLY A 213 -4.63 24.84 16.62
C GLY A 213 -5.83 24.71 17.56
N ASP A 214 -6.86 23.95 17.16
CA ASP A 214 -8.02 23.58 17.96
C ASP A 214 -8.27 22.06 17.76
N LEU A 215 -9.48 21.65 17.37
CA LEU A 215 -9.80 20.26 17.07
C LEU A 215 -9.48 19.89 15.62
N ILE A 216 -8.74 18.81 15.44
CA ILE A 216 -8.63 18.04 14.19
C ILE A 216 -9.06 16.61 14.53
N SER A 217 -9.94 16.02 13.73
CA SER A 217 -10.33 14.62 13.94
C SER A 217 -9.26 13.71 13.35
N SER A 218 -8.16 13.52 14.07
CA SER A 218 -7.11 12.53 13.75
C SER A 218 -7.31 11.26 14.60
N SER A 219 -6.83 10.12 14.08
CA SER A 219 -6.95 8.81 14.76
C SER A 219 -8.39 8.48 15.15
N ASN A 220 -9.35 8.84 14.29
CA ASN A 220 -10.73 8.37 14.42
C ASN A 220 -10.83 6.94 13.85
N THR A 221 -11.88 6.22 14.17
CA THR A 221 -12.13 4.87 13.66
C THR A 221 -13.59 4.71 13.30
N LEU A 222 -13.93 3.63 12.61
CA LEU A 222 -15.33 3.26 12.41
C LEU A 222 -15.99 2.88 13.74
N GLU A 223 -17.31 3.07 13.84
CA GLU A 223 -18.08 2.74 15.04
C GLU A 223 -18.09 1.23 15.33
N SER A 224 -18.11 0.40 14.29
CA SER A 224 -18.14 -1.05 14.39
C SER A 224 -17.55 -1.73 13.14
N GLU A 225 -17.23 -3.03 13.24
CA GLU A 225 -16.84 -3.87 12.09
C GLU A 225 -17.98 -4.08 11.08
N SER A 226 -19.22 -3.74 11.44
CA SER A 226 -20.39 -3.79 10.54
C SER A 226 -20.65 -2.45 9.83
N THR A 227 -19.90 -1.39 10.15
CA THR A 227 -20.10 -0.09 9.52
C THR A 227 -19.60 -0.11 8.07
N ASP A 228 -20.49 0.14 7.13
CA ASP A 228 -20.23 0.18 5.68
C ASP A 228 -20.36 1.58 5.07
N ILE A 229 -20.97 2.52 5.80
CA ILE A 229 -21.21 3.90 5.39
C ILE A 229 -20.86 4.87 6.53
N VAL A 230 -20.07 5.89 6.20
CA VAL A 230 -19.85 7.08 7.02
C VAL A 230 -20.56 8.26 6.36
N THR A 231 -21.33 9.02 7.13
CA THR A 231 -21.90 10.29 6.63
C THR A 231 -21.16 11.48 7.21
N VAL A 232 -20.98 12.51 6.39
CA VAL A 232 -20.26 13.74 6.75
C VAL A 232 -21.04 14.93 6.20
N GLU A 233 -21.47 15.84 7.07
CA GLU A 233 -22.09 17.13 6.72
C GLU A 233 -21.17 18.26 7.18
N ILE A 234 -20.79 19.14 6.25
CA ILE A 234 -19.75 20.16 6.44
C ILE A 234 -20.10 21.49 5.75
N ASP A 235 -19.68 22.60 6.35
CA ASP A 235 -19.88 23.96 5.83
C ASP A 235 -18.65 24.56 5.13
N ALA A 236 -17.47 23.94 5.28
CA ALA A 236 -16.23 24.25 4.58
C ALA A 236 -15.52 22.97 4.14
N ALA A 237 -14.63 23.06 3.16
CA ALA A 237 -13.94 21.88 2.62
C ALA A 237 -13.06 21.18 3.65
N LEU A 238 -13.09 19.85 3.68
CA LEU A 238 -12.29 19.01 4.57
C LEU A 238 -11.57 17.91 3.79
N LEU A 239 -10.30 17.67 4.12
CA LEU A 239 -9.58 16.50 3.63
C LEU A 239 -10.01 15.28 4.44
N TRP A 240 -10.63 14.31 3.78
CA TRP A 240 -10.84 12.97 4.33
C TRP A 240 -9.57 12.14 4.13
N THR A 241 -9.18 11.40 5.16
CA THR A 241 -8.09 10.43 5.10
C THR A 241 -8.51 9.13 5.77
N MET A 242 -8.06 8.00 5.22
CA MET A 242 -8.23 6.68 5.81
C MET A 242 -7.01 5.82 5.51
N VAL A 243 -6.73 4.87 6.41
CA VAL A 243 -5.61 3.96 6.23
C VAL A 243 -5.94 2.98 5.10
N GLY A 244 -5.08 2.96 4.08
CA GLY A 244 -5.13 2.02 2.98
C GLY A 244 -4.93 0.57 3.41
N CYS A 245 -5.10 -0.37 2.48
CA CYS A 245 -4.98 -1.80 2.73
C CYS A 245 -3.50 -2.20 2.93
N THR A 246 -2.90 -1.82 4.05
CA THR A 246 -1.69 -2.48 4.53
C THR A 246 -2.12 -3.71 5.31
N VAL A 247 -1.57 -4.87 4.95
CA VAL A 247 -1.55 -6.01 5.87
C VAL A 247 -0.99 -5.48 7.19
N CYS A 248 -1.84 -5.40 8.22
CA CYS A 248 -1.50 -4.71 9.46
C CYS A 248 -0.15 -5.22 9.94
N LEU A 249 0.82 -4.32 10.10
CA LEU A 249 2.16 -4.66 10.61
C LEU A 249 2.08 -5.45 11.93
N GLY A 250 1.03 -5.23 12.72
CA GLY A 250 0.72 -6.02 13.93
C GLY A 250 0.42 -7.50 13.65
N LEU A 251 -0.26 -7.84 12.56
CA LEU A 251 -0.48 -9.23 12.13
C LEU A 251 0.82 -9.90 11.65
N LEU A 252 1.72 -9.13 11.02
CA LEU A 252 3.02 -9.63 10.55
C LEU A 252 4.02 -9.87 11.71
N LEU A 253 3.94 -9.08 12.79
CA LEU A 253 4.82 -9.22 13.96
C LEU A 253 4.27 -10.21 15.00
N ALA A 254 2.96 -10.44 15.05
CA ALA A 254 2.33 -11.35 16.00
C ALA A 254 2.91 -12.78 15.95
N LEU A 255 3.09 -13.34 14.75
CA LEU A 255 3.62 -14.69 14.59
C LEU A 255 5.09 -14.81 15.05
N PRO A 256 6.04 -13.97 14.59
CA PRO A 256 7.42 -13.97 15.09
C PRO A 256 7.54 -13.80 16.62
N ILE A 257 6.72 -12.92 17.22
CA ILE A 257 6.69 -12.74 18.67
C ILE A 257 6.22 -14.01 19.37
N ALA A 258 5.14 -14.64 18.89
CA ALA A 258 4.65 -15.89 19.44
C ALA A 258 5.69 -17.02 19.35
N MET A 259 6.47 -17.08 18.26
CA MET A 259 7.59 -18.03 18.11
C MET A 259 8.68 -17.82 19.18
N ILE A 260 9.07 -16.57 19.44
CA ILE A 260 10.07 -16.27 20.49
C ILE A 260 9.52 -16.64 21.86
N VAL A 261 8.29 -16.25 22.17
CA VAL A 261 7.66 -16.49 23.48
C VAL A 261 7.54 -17.99 23.76
N ILE A 262 6.92 -18.75 22.84
CA ILE A 262 6.72 -20.20 23.00
C ILE A 262 8.06 -20.93 23.01
N GLY A 263 8.98 -20.59 22.11
CA GLY A 263 10.32 -21.20 22.09
C GLY A 263 11.11 -20.95 23.38
N SER A 264 11.01 -19.74 23.95
CA SER A 264 11.71 -19.37 25.19
C SER A 264 11.08 -20.01 26.43
N MET A 265 9.75 -20.07 26.51
CA MET A 265 9.02 -20.67 27.63
C MET A 265 9.32 -22.17 27.78
N TYR A 266 9.45 -22.89 26.65
CA TYR A 266 9.61 -24.35 26.62
C TYR A 266 11.00 -24.80 26.18
N ILE A 267 12.03 -23.98 26.39
CA ILE A 267 13.39 -24.23 25.88
C ILE A 267 14.01 -25.54 26.38
N HIS A 268 13.60 -26.02 27.56
CA HIS A 268 14.06 -27.27 28.16
C HIS A 268 13.01 -28.39 28.14
N ASP A 269 11.79 -28.10 27.67
CA ASP A 269 10.64 -29.00 27.75
C ASP A 269 10.43 -29.81 26.45
N CYS A 270 11.50 -30.00 25.67
CA CYS A 270 11.50 -30.89 24.50
C CYS A 270 12.82 -31.67 24.38
N PRO A 271 13.14 -32.56 25.34
CA PRO A 271 14.34 -33.39 25.27
C PRO A 271 14.37 -34.33 24.07
N ALA A 272 13.22 -34.75 23.53
CA ALA A 272 13.12 -35.55 22.31
C ALA A 272 13.82 -34.90 21.11
N GLU A 273 13.70 -33.57 20.98
CA GLU A 273 14.39 -32.80 19.96
C GLU A 273 14.62 -31.36 20.44
N ARG A 274 15.80 -31.13 21.02
CA ARG A 274 16.17 -29.85 21.66
C ARG A 274 16.25 -28.69 20.67
N TYR A 275 16.32 -28.98 19.37
CA TYR A 275 16.37 -27.95 18.34
C TYR A 275 15.00 -27.36 17.97
N ILE A 276 13.87 -27.97 18.38
CA ILE A 276 12.53 -27.42 18.08
C ILE A 276 12.28 -26.06 18.78
N PRO A 277 12.50 -25.91 20.10
CA PRO A 277 12.34 -24.59 20.74
C PRO A 277 13.36 -23.56 20.20
N ILE A 278 14.60 -23.99 19.93
CA ILE A 278 15.66 -23.12 19.38
C ILE A 278 15.28 -22.63 17.99
N TYR A 279 14.71 -23.50 17.15
CA TYR A 279 14.19 -23.15 15.83
C TYR A 279 13.20 -21.99 15.91
N LEU A 280 12.23 -22.06 16.82
CA LEU A 280 11.22 -21.03 17.02
C LEU A 280 11.83 -19.69 17.45
N ILE A 281 12.74 -19.70 18.43
CA ILE A 281 13.41 -18.48 18.91
C ILE A 281 14.19 -17.81 17.79
N VAL A 282 15.01 -18.58 17.07
CA VAL A 282 15.89 -18.06 16.01
C VAL A 282 15.06 -17.57 14.81
N ALA A 283 14.09 -18.36 14.35
CA ALA A 283 13.23 -17.97 13.23
C ALA A 283 12.36 -16.76 13.58
N GLY A 284 11.82 -16.68 14.80
CA GLY A 284 11.09 -15.51 15.26
C GLY A 284 11.98 -14.26 15.37
N SER A 285 13.18 -14.39 15.94
CA SER A 285 14.11 -13.27 16.10
C SER A 285 14.60 -12.72 14.76
N VAL A 286 15.03 -13.60 13.86
CA VAL A 286 15.49 -13.21 12.51
C VAL A 286 14.32 -12.69 11.68
N GLY A 287 13.11 -13.23 11.85
CA GLY A 287 11.89 -12.70 11.24
C GLY A 287 11.57 -11.26 11.67
N ILE A 288 11.70 -10.94 12.97
CA ILE A 288 11.55 -9.56 13.46
C ILE A 288 12.64 -8.66 12.88
N ILE A 289 13.91 -9.10 12.88
CA ILE A 289 15.03 -8.32 12.30
C ILE A 289 14.78 -8.05 10.81
N ALA A 290 14.40 -9.05 10.03
CA ALA A 290 14.08 -8.91 8.62
C ALA A 290 12.94 -7.90 8.39
N ASN A 291 11.87 -7.97 9.18
CA ASN A 291 10.76 -7.03 9.11
C ASN A 291 11.19 -5.60 9.49
N LEU A 292 11.94 -5.42 10.57
CA LEU A 292 12.46 -4.12 11.00
C LEU A 292 13.46 -3.53 10.00
N MET A 293 14.28 -4.36 9.37
CA MET A 293 15.16 -3.93 8.28
C MET A 293 14.37 -3.52 7.04
N GLY A 294 13.31 -4.24 6.69
CA GLY A 294 12.40 -3.86 5.61
C GLY A 294 11.78 -2.48 5.87
N LEU A 295 11.30 -2.23 7.10
CA LEU A 295 10.79 -0.92 7.52
C LEU A 295 11.88 0.15 7.53
N GLY A 296 13.06 -0.16 8.05
CA GLY A 296 14.19 0.75 8.11
C GLY A 296 14.68 1.14 6.71
N LYS A 297 14.63 0.23 5.73
CA LYS A 297 14.90 0.53 4.32
C LYS A 297 13.82 1.36 3.69
N LYS A 298 12.55 1.04 3.94
CA LYS A 298 11.44 1.90 3.52
C LYS A 298 11.64 3.32 4.07
N ALA A 299 12.05 3.47 5.33
CA ALA A 299 12.33 4.76 5.96
C ALA A 299 13.66 5.41 5.53
N LYS A 300 14.68 4.64 5.13
CA LYS A 300 15.97 5.16 4.65
C LYS A 300 15.87 5.62 3.21
N ASN A 301 15.24 4.82 2.35
CA ASN A 301 14.91 5.20 0.98
C ASN A 301 14.00 6.45 0.96
N ARG A 302 13.18 6.65 2.01
CA ARG A 302 12.39 7.86 2.28
C ARG A 302 13.22 9.15 2.52
N ASN A 303 14.53 9.05 2.68
CA ASN A 303 15.40 10.18 3.08
C ASN A 303 16.61 10.36 2.16
N GLU A 304 16.81 9.50 1.15
CA GLU A 304 17.99 9.53 0.25
C GLU A 304 17.68 10.24 -1.08
N PRO A 305 18.60 11.10 -1.60
CA PRO A 305 18.45 11.75 -2.90
C PRO A 305 18.35 10.74 -4.06
N GLU A 306 17.62 11.11 -5.12
CA GLU A 306 17.26 10.24 -6.25
C GLU A 306 18.46 9.57 -6.96
N GLU A 307 19.63 10.23 -7.02
CA GLU A 307 20.84 9.69 -7.65
C GLU A 307 21.45 8.49 -6.88
N GLU A 308 21.33 8.46 -5.54
CA GLU A 308 21.86 7.37 -4.71
C GLU A 308 20.91 6.15 -4.66
N GLN A 309 19.61 6.35 -4.92
CA GLN A 309 18.63 5.27 -4.98
C GLN A 309 18.88 4.32 -6.17
N GLN A 310 19.39 4.85 -7.29
CA GLN A 310 19.71 4.09 -8.51
C GLN A 310 20.89 3.11 -8.30
N GLU A 311 21.87 3.45 -7.46
CA GLU A 311 22.94 2.52 -7.05
C GLU A 311 22.45 1.45 -6.04
N ASN A 312 21.49 1.81 -5.18
CA ASN A 312 20.87 0.91 -4.18
C ASN A 312 19.90 -0.14 -4.77
N VAL A 313 19.62 -0.11 -6.07
CA VAL A 313 18.83 -1.16 -6.78
C VAL A 313 19.53 -2.53 -6.71
N LYS A 314 20.86 -2.55 -6.53
CA LYS A 314 21.57 -3.75 -6.08
C LYS A 314 21.14 -4.02 -4.65
N GLY A 315 20.16 -4.91 -4.48
CA GLY A 315 19.64 -5.30 -3.18
C GLY A 315 20.76 -5.47 -2.15
N ASN A 316 20.54 -4.96 -0.93
CA ASN A 316 21.57 -4.97 0.10
C ASN A 316 22.10 -6.42 0.27
N PRO A 317 23.42 -6.66 0.21
CA PRO A 317 23.99 -7.99 0.42
C PRO A 317 23.47 -8.70 1.66
N LEU A 318 23.13 -7.92 2.70
CA LEU A 318 22.58 -8.43 3.95
C LEU A 318 21.20 -9.08 3.78
N ASP A 319 20.37 -8.62 2.82
CA ASP A 319 19.06 -9.25 2.54
C ASP A 319 19.23 -10.63 1.94
N TYR A 320 20.16 -10.79 0.99
CA TYR A 320 20.45 -12.09 0.40
C TYR A 320 20.97 -13.06 1.46
N ILE A 321 21.83 -12.58 2.37
CA ILE A 321 22.34 -13.38 3.49
C ILE A 321 21.21 -13.80 4.41
N ILE A 322 20.34 -12.87 4.83
CA ILE A 322 19.19 -13.17 5.70
C ILE A 322 18.24 -14.16 5.01
N ASN A 323 17.90 -13.96 3.74
CA ASN A 323 16.99 -14.84 3.01
C ASN A 323 17.58 -16.25 2.83
N CYS A 324 18.87 -16.36 2.49
CA CYS A 324 19.57 -17.64 2.44
C CYS A 324 19.59 -18.33 3.80
N PHE A 325 19.84 -17.59 4.87
CA PHE A 325 19.79 -18.11 6.23
C PHE A 325 18.38 -18.60 6.59
N LEU A 326 17.34 -17.79 6.36
CA LEU A 326 15.95 -18.15 6.65
C LEU A 326 15.52 -19.39 5.87
N LEU A 327 15.93 -19.53 4.62
CA LEU A 327 15.68 -20.73 3.81
C LEU A 327 16.36 -21.96 4.40
N ALA A 328 17.67 -21.89 4.70
CA ALA A 328 18.41 -22.98 5.30
C ALA A 328 17.84 -23.37 6.68
N TRP A 329 17.46 -22.38 7.49
CA TRP A 329 16.88 -22.56 8.81
C TRP A 329 15.47 -23.15 8.75
N PHE A 330 14.67 -22.76 7.75
CA PHE A 330 13.39 -23.38 7.47
C PHE A 330 13.54 -24.87 7.12
N ILE A 331 14.52 -25.22 6.27
CA ILE A 331 14.83 -26.63 5.95
C ILE A 331 15.25 -27.40 7.21
N ALA A 332 16.09 -26.80 8.07
CA ALA A 332 16.48 -27.42 9.33
C ALA A 332 15.28 -27.65 10.26
N GLY A 333 14.39 -26.66 10.39
CA GLY A 333 13.13 -26.77 11.14
C GLY A 333 12.25 -27.91 10.64
N ASN A 334 12.12 -28.07 9.33
CA ASN A 334 11.41 -29.19 8.71
C ASN A 334 11.98 -30.54 9.15
N VAL A 335 13.31 -30.69 9.12
CA VAL A 335 13.97 -31.92 9.55
C VAL A 335 13.68 -32.23 11.01
N TRP A 336 13.84 -31.25 11.92
CA TRP A 336 13.64 -31.47 13.35
C TRP A 336 12.18 -31.78 13.71
N VAL A 337 11.23 -31.02 13.15
CA VAL A 337 9.81 -31.12 13.52
C VAL A 337 9.14 -32.35 12.91
N TYR A 338 9.37 -32.63 11.62
CA TYR A 338 8.75 -33.79 10.97
C TYR A 338 9.42 -35.11 11.30
N ARG A 339 10.73 -35.15 11.56
CA ARG A 339 11.40 -36.38 12.04
C ARG A 339 10.87 -36.82 13.41
N THR A 340 10.53 -35.86 14.26
CA THR A 340 10.00 -36.12 15.61
C THR A 340 8.50 -36.48 15.58
N HIS A 341 7.82 -36.29 14.44
CA HIS A 341 6.40 -36.56 14.30
C HIS A 341 6.06 -38.04 14.55
N GLY A 342 5.15 -38.30 15.48
CA GLY A 342 4.76 -39.66 15.86
C GLY A 342 5.79 -40.42 16.72
N HIS A 343 6.93 -39.79 17.05
CA HIS A 343 8.04 -40.42 17.76
C HIS A 343 8.42 -39.68 19.07
N PHE A 344 7.46 -39.02 19.71
CA PHE A 344 7.65 -38.38 21.03
C PHE A 344 6.52 -38.73 22.00
N SER A 345 6.82 -38.67 23.29
CA SER A 345 5.86 -38.87 24.37
C SER A 345 5.41 -37.53 24.95
N THR A 346 4.15 -37.47 25.38
CA THR A 346 3.60 -36.31 26.11
C THR A 346 3.71 -36.49 27.63
N HIS A 347 4.24 -37.63 28.09
CA HIS A 347 4.44 -37.89 29.51
C HIS A 347 5.82 -37.37 29.97
N PRO A 348 5.89 -36.46 30.97
CA PRO A 348 7.13 -35.80 31.40
C PRO A 348 8.25 -36.73 31.87
N THR A 349 7.92 -37.98 32.23
CA THR A 349 8.86 -38.97 32.78
C THR A 349 9.55 -39.80 31.70
N HIS A 350 9.15 -39.69 30.44
CA HIS A 350 9.79 -40.39 29.33
C HIS A 350 11.03 -39.62 28.83
N THR A 351 12.05 -40.35 28.39
CA THR A 351 13.27 -39.78 27.79
C THR A 351 12.98 -39.02 26.49
N ASP A 352 11.96 -39.48 25.76
CA ASP A 352 11.53 -38.92 24.47
C ASP A 352 10.37 -37.94 24.67
N PHE A 353 10.33 -37.26 25.82
CA PHE A 353 9.31 -36.27 26.11
C PHE A 353 9.45 -35.05 25.20
N CYS A 354 8.33 -34.52 24.73
CA CYS A 354 8.27 -33.16 24.20
C CYS A 354 6.93 -32.52 24.56
N HIS A 355 6.97 -31.31 25.10
CA HIS A 355 5.77 -30.61 25.53
C HIS A 355 4.85 -30.34 24.33
N PRO A 356 3.56 -30.72 24.39
CA PRO A 356 2.65 -30.61 23.25
C PRO A 356 2.59 -29.21 22.65
N THR A 357 2.60 -28.17 23.49
CA THR A 357 2.50 -26.77 23.04
C THR A 357 3.65 -26.38 22.10
N VAL A 358 4.90 -26.66 22.45
CA VAL A 358 6.05 -26.25 21.63
C VAL A 358 6.14 -27.07 20.36
N TYR A 359 5.83 -28.37 20.42
CA TYR A 359 5.82 -29.25 19.27
C TYR A 359 4.73 -28.86 18.26
N TRP A 360 3.47 -28.80 18.70
CA TRP A 360 2.34 -28.53 17.80
C TRP A 360 2.37 -27.11 17.26
N PHE A 361 2.86 -26.15 18.04
CA PHE A 361 3.07 -24.80 17.51
C PHE A 361 4.10 -24.80 16.38
N ALA A 362 5.28 -25.39 16.57
CA ALA A 362 6.30 -25.49 15.52
C ALA A 362 5.80 -26.25 14.28
N PHE A 363 5.07 -27.36 14.50
CA PHE A 363 4.42 -28.13 13.44
C PHE A 363 3.49 -27.26 12.60
N TRP A 364 2.52 -26.60 13.23
CA TRP A 364 1.54 -25.78 12.52
C TRP A 364 2.15 -24.53 11.88
N VAL A 365 3.21 -23.94 12.43
CA VAL A 365 3.95 -22.85 11.78
C VAL A 365 4.52 -23.32 10.44
N ILE A 366 5.18 -24.48 10.42
CA ILE A 366 5.77 -25.04 9.19
C ILE A 366 4.67 -25.49 8.22
N THR A 367 3.64 -26.20 8.69
CA THR A 367 2.53 -26.68 7.86
C THR A 367 1.75 -25.51 7.23
N SER A 368 1.45 -24.47 7.99
CA SER A 368 0.75 -23.28 7.47
C SER A 368 1.58 -22.54 6.42
N THR A 369 2.90 -22.53 6.57
CA THR A 369 3.81 -21.97 5.55
C THR A 369 3.69 -22.75 4.23
N TYR A 370 3.62 -24.08 4.27
CA TYR A 370 3.39 -24.88 3.06
C TYR A 370 2.01 -24.68 2.45
N ILE A 371 0.96 -24.59 3.27
CA ILE A 371 -0.40 -24.29 2.79
C ILE A 371 -0.40 -22.96 2.05
N LEU A 372 0.22 -21.93 2.62
CA LEU A 372 0.32 -20.60 2.00
C LEU A 372 1.09 -20.65 0.67
N ILE A 373 2.24 -21.33 0.63
CA ILE A 373 3.02 -21.51 -0.61
C ILE A 373 2.16 -22.23 -1.67
N GLY A 374 1.47 -23.30 -1.29
CA GLY A 374 0.60 -24.05 -2.19
C GLY A 374 -0.55 -23.21 -2.75
N VAL A 375 -1.19 -22.40 -1.91
CA VAL A 375 -2.23 -21.45 -2.32
C VAL A 375 -1.66 -20.41 -3.30
N ILE A 376 -0.51 -19.81 -2.99
CA ILE A 376 0.15 -18.83 -3.88
C ILE A 376 0.49 -19.46 -5.23
N CYS A 377 1.08 -20.65 -5.25
CA CYS A 377 1.39 -21.36 -6.49
C CYS A 377 0.13 -21.64 -7.31
N LEU A 378 -0.96 -22.08 -6.66
CA LEU A 378 -2.23 -22.34 -7.32
C LEU A 378 -2.81 -21.05 -7.93
N PHE A 379 -2.78 -19.94 -7.19
CA PHE A 379 -3.18 -18.63 -7.72
C PHE A 379 -2.33 -18.18 -8.92
N VAL A 380 -1.00 -18.33 -8.85
CA VAL A 380 -0.10 -17.97 -9.96
C VAL A 380 -0.36 -18.86 -11.18
N CYS A 381 -0.57 -20.16 -10.99
CA CYS A 381 -0.92 -21.07 -12.08
C CYS A 381 -2.27 -20.71 -12.70
N VAL A 382 -3.29 -20.42 -11.89
CA VAL A 382 -4.61 -20.02 -12.37
C VAL A 382 -4.53 -18.72 -13.18
N ILE A 383 -3.84 -17.70 -12.66
CA ILE A 383 -3.63 -16.43 -13.38
C ILE A 383 -2.83 -16.65 -14.67
N GLY A 384 -1.79 -17.50 -14.64
CA GLY A 384 -1.01 -17.85 -15.82
C GLY A 384 -1.83 -18.59 -16.88
N CYS A 385 -2.71 -19.50 -16.48
CA CYS A 385 -3.64 -20.18 -17.38
C CYS A 385 -4.66 -19.19 -17.97
N PHE A 386 -5.26 -18.32 -17.16
CA PHE A 386 -6.18 -17.30 -17.66
C PHE A 386 -5.50 -16.33 -18.63
N ALA A 387 -4.28 -15.89 -18.34
CA ALA A 387 -3.51 -15.03 -19.24
C ALA A 387 -3.21 -15.70 -20.58
N ALA A 388 -2.94 -17.01 -20.59
CA ALA A 388 -2.72 -17.80 -21.79
C ALA A 388 -4.00 -18.04 -22.60
N PHE A 389 -5.17 -18.14 -21.96
CA PHE A 389 -6.46 -18.29 -22.64
C PHE A 389 -7.03 -16.98 -23.20
N THR A 390 -6.59 -15.83 -22.70
CA THR A 390 -6.99 -14.50 -23.22
C THR A 390 -6.04 -13.96 -24.30
N SER A 391 -5.02 -14.73 -24.70
CA SER A 391 -4.06 -14.34 -25.74
C SER A 391 -4.35 -14.95 -27.13
N ASP A 392 -5.47 -15.66 -27.27
CA ASP A 392 -6.12 -16.02 -28.55
C ASP A 392 -7.37 -15.16 -28.76
#